data_AF-A0A432LZF3-F1
#
_entry.id   AF-A0A432LZF3-F1
#
_cell.length_a   1.000
_cell.length_b   1.000
_cell.length_c   1.000
_cell.angle_alpha   90.00
_cell.angle_beta   90.00
_cell.angle_gamma   90.00
#
_symmetry.space_group_name_H-M   'P 1'
#
loop_
_entity.id
_entity.type
_entity.pdbx_description
1 polymer ?
#
loop_
_entity_poly.entity_id
_entity_poly.type
_entity_poly.pdbx_seq_one_letter_code
_entity_poly.pdbx_strand_id
1 'polypeptide(L)'
;MSTDISMETKVTLRQAFLIMHAYLSLHYELRDKPAPLGAMLGDLSLWDTESGGKEPMDGAVFPDWLDCARAVMTAEVSPEGYRGADISLDGKPPTIEVKS
;
A
#
# COMPACT_ATOMS: atom_id res chain seq x y z
N MET A 1 -8.29 -17.57 -9.50
CA MET A 1 -7.37 -17.32 -10.64
C MET A 1 -6.19 -16.56 -10.08
N SER A 2 -4.95 -16.98 -10.35
CA SER A 2 -3.78 -16.18 -9.96
C SER A 2 -3.69 -14.98 -10.89
N THR A 3 -3.95 -13.79 -10.39
CA THR A 3 -3.75 -12.56 -11.15
C THR A 3 -2.24 -12.31 -11.20
N ASP A 4 -1.66 -12.44 -12.39
CA ASP A 4 -0.25 -12.14 -12.59
C ASP A 4 -0.08 -10.61 -12.58
N ILE A 5 0.35 -10.07 -11.42
CA ILE A 5 0.54 -8.63 -11.20
C ILE A 5 2.00 -8.29 -11.43
N SER A 6 2.24 -7.24 -12.21
CA SER A 6 3.56 -6.67 -12.51
C SER A 6 3.52 -5.14 -12.45
N MET A 7 4.69 -4.49 -12.57
CA MET A 7 4.79 -3.02 -12.65
C MET A 7 3.92 -2.38 -13.73
N GLU A 8 3.76 -3.06 -14.86
CA GLU A 8 3.00 -2.56 -16.01
C GLU A 8 1.49 -2.77 -15.85
N THR A 9 1.06 -3.39 -14.75
CA THR A 9 -0.35 -3.62 -14.48
C THR A 9 -1.05 -2.29 -14.24
N LYS A 10 -1.97 -1.95 -15.13
CA LYS A 10 -2.78 -0.74 -14.99
C LYS A 10 -3.76 -0.91 -13.84
N VAL A 11 -3.68 0.00 -12.88
CA VAL A 11 -4.59 0.10 -11.75
C VAL A 11 -5.38 1.39 -11.83
N THR A 12 -6.61 1.37 -11.29
CA THR A 12 -7.37 2.60 -11.05
C THR A 12 -6.77 3.39 -9.90
N LEU A 13 -7.13 4.67 -9.76
CA LEU A 13 -6.70 5.49 -8.62
C LEU A 13 -7.09 4.88 -7.27
N ARG A 14 -8.30 4.30 -7.19
CA ARG A 14 -8.77 3.62 -5.98
C ARG A 14 -7.87 2.43 -5.64
N GLN A 15 -7.59 1.57 -6.62
CA GLN A 15 -6.70 0.43 -6.42
C GLN A 15 -5.30 0.88 -6.00
N ALA A 16 -4.72 1.89 -6.65
CA ALA A 16 -3.43 2.45 -6.26
C ALA A 16 -3.42 2.92 -4.80
N PHE A 17 -4.46 3.64 -4.36
CA PHE A 17 -4.61 4.07 -2.97
C PHE A 17 -4.67 2.87 -1.99
N LEU A 18 -5.46 1.85 -2.32
CA LEU A 18 -5.61 0.66 -1.46
C LEU A 18 -4.32 -0.15 -1.37
N ILE A 19 -3.57 -0.25 -2.46
CA ILE A 19 -2.25 -0.91 -2.50
C ILE A 19 -1.25 -0.17 -1.61
N MET A 20 -1.19 1.16 -1.75
CA MET A 20 -0.38 2.01 -0.86
C MET A 20 -0.79 1.81 0.61
N HIS A 21 -2.09 1.83 0.92
CA HIS A 21 -2.58 1.62 2.28
C HIS A 21 -2.17 0.24 2.84
N ALA A 22 -2.34 -0.82 2.04
CA ALA A 22 -1.97 -2.18 2.42
C ALA A 22 -0.47 -2.28 2.73
N TYR A 23 0.37 -1.69 1.86
CA TYR A 23 1.82 -1.65 2.06
C TYR A 23 2.21 -0.90 3.34
N LEU A 24 1.65 0.31 3.54
CA LEU A 24 1.93 1.10 4.74
C LEU A 24 1.49 0.38 6.02
N SER A 25 0.35 -0.30 5.99
CA SER A 25 -0.16 -1.07 7.13
C SER A 25 0.78 -2.24 7.46
N LEU A 26 1.18 -3.01 6.44
CA LEU A 26 2.12 -4.11 6.57
C LEU A 26 3.45 -3.67 7.18
N HIS A 27 4.04 -2.58 6.67
CA HIS A 27 5.33 -2.08 7.13
C HIS A 27 5.26 -1.37 8.49
N TYR A 28 4.09 -0.87 8.86
CA TYR A 28 3.82 -0.34 10.19
C TYR A 28 3.70 -1.46 11.23
N GLU A 29 2.96 -2.54 10.91
CA GLU A 29 2.69 -3.65 11.83
C GLU A 29 3.87 -4.62 12.01
N LEU A 30 4.65 -4.89 10.95
CA LEU A 30 5.77 -5.84 11.01
C LEU A 30 7.00 -5.31 11.73
N ARG A 31 7.14 -3.98 11.87
CA ARG A 31 8.36 -3.37 12.42
C ARG A 31 8.15 -2.98 13.88
N ASP A 32 9.02 -3.48 14.76
CA ASP A 32 9.08 -3.08 16.18
C ASP A 32 9.29 -1.55 16.34
N LYS A 33 9.97 -0.94 15.37
CA LYS A 33 10.08 0.51 15.20
C LYS A 33 9.82 0.88 13.75
N PRO A 34 8.57 1.19 13.37
CA PRO A 34 8.26 1.56 12.01
C PRO A 34 8.98 2.87 11.63
N ALA A 35 9.42 2.96 10.38
CA ALA A 35 10.06 4.17 9.88
C ALA A 35 9.05 5.33 9.88
N PRO A 36 9.50 6.60 9.89
CA PRO A 36 8.60 7.73 9.69
C PRO A 36 7.79 7.56 8.40
N LEU A 37 6.53 8.01 8.40
CA LEU A 37 5.63 7.88 7.24
C LEU A 37 6.26 8.38 5.94
N GLY A 38 6.99 9.49 5.99
CA GLY A 38 7.70 10.03 4.81
C GLY A 38 8.75 9.08 4.24
N ALA A 39 9.44 8.29 5.07
CA ALA A 39 10.38 7.27 4.61
C ALA A 39 9.64 6.09 3.95
N MET A 40 8.56 5.61 4.57
CA MET A 40 7.73 4.53 4.00
C MET A 40 7.05 4.93 2.68
N LEU A 41 6.70 6.21 2.51
CA LEU A 41 6.24 6.73 1.22
C LEU A 41 7.38 6.88 0.22
N GLY A 42 8.58 7.19 0.70
CA GLY A 42 9.81 7.20 -0.12
C GLY A 42 10.06 5.85 -0.78
N ASP A 43 9.87 4.75 -0.04
CA ASP A 43 10.02 3.37 -0.53
C ASP A 43 9.12 3.06 -1.75
N LEU A 44 8.00 3.79 -1.90
CA LEU A 44 7.06 3.67 -3.02
C LEU A 44 7.42 4.56 -4.23
N SER A 45 8.50 5.33 -4.14
CA SER A 45 8.93 6.22 -5.22
C SER A 45 9.51 5.42 -6.38
N LEU A 46 9.23 5.89 -7.59
CA LEU A 46 9.83 5.35 -8.81
C LEU A 46 10.90 6.31 -9.33
N TRP A 47 12.05 5.78 -9.71
CA TRP A 47 13.13 6.53 -10.32
C TRP A 47 13.16 6.30 -11.83
N ASP A 48 13.59 7.33 -12.55
CA ASP A 48 13.89 7.20 -13.97
C ASP A 48 15.20 6.44 -14.15
N THR A 49 15.14 5.36 -14.91
CA THR A 49 16.33 4.66 -15.39
C THR A 49 16.96 5.43 -16.54
N GLU A 50 18.25 5.17 -16.81
CA GLU A 50 18.95 5.75 -17.97
C GLU A 50 18.28 5.36 -19.31
N SER A 51 17.56 4.23 -19.33
CA SER A 51 16.75 3.76 -20.45
C SER A 51 15.37 4.42 -20.57
N GLY A 52 14.99 5.31 -19.66
CA GLY A 52 13.68 5.99 -19.65
C GLY A 52 12.52 5.15 -19.08
N GLY A 53 12.80 3.95 -18.56
CA GLY A 53 11.86 3.15 -17.77
C GLY A 53 11.80 3.61 -16.31
N LYS A 54 10.84 3.07 -15.55
CA LYS A 54 10.66 3.37 -14.12
C LYS A 54 11.02 2.15 -13.27
N GLU A 55 11.86 2.35 -12.26
CA GLU A 55 12.21 1.30 -11.29
C GLU A 55 11.87 1.72 -9.85
N PRO A 56 11.53 0.76 -8.97
CA PRO A 56 11.36 1.03 -7.54
C PRO A 56 12.64 1.61 -6.94
N MET A 57 12.49 2.63 -6.10
CA MET A 57 13.61 3.27 -5.40
C MET A 57 14.36 2.29 -4.49
N ASP A 58 13.64 1.34 -3.89
CA ASP A 58 14.22 0.23 -3.16
C ASP A 58 13.69 -1.11 -3.73
N GLY A 59 14.57 -1.83 -4.42
CA GLY A 59 14.24 -3.14 -4.98
C GLY A 59 13.97 -4.22 -3.92
N ALA A 60 14.40 -4.01 -2.66
CA ALA A 60 14.21 -4.99 -1.59
C ALA A 60 12.77 -5.02 -1.06
N VAL A 61 12.08 -3.88 -1.09
CA VAL A 61 10.68 -3.76 -0.63
C VAL A 61 9.66 -3.95 -1.76
N PHE A 62 10.14 -3.98 -3.00
CA PHE A 62 9.29 -4.13 -4.16
C PHE A 62 8.45 -5.43 -4.19
N PRO A 63 8.98 -6.59 -3.75
CA PRO A 63 8.18 -7.82 -3.62
C PRO A 63 6.98 -7.64 -2.67
N ASP A 64 7.17 -6.97 -1.53
CA ASP A 64 6.10 -6.72 -0.56
C ASP A 64 4.99 -5.84 -1.17
N TRP A 65 5.39 -4.86 -2.00
CA TRP A 65 4.45 -4.04 -2.75
C TRP A 65 3.65 -4.86 -3.76
N LEU A 66 4.29 -5.75 -4.54
CA LEU A 66 3.62 -6.63 -5.49
C LEU A 66 2.65 -7.60 -4.79
N ASP A 67 2.99 -8.08 -3.60
CA ASP A 67 2.12 -8.94 -2.81
C ASP A 67 0.90 -8.17 -2.30
N CYS A 68 1.08 -6.92 -1.84
CA CYS A 68 -0.02 -6.02 -1.51
C CYS A 68 -0.91 -5.74 -2.73
N ALA A 69 -0.31 -5.51 -3.90
CA ALA A 69 -1.02 -5.31 -5.15
C ALA A 69 -1.86 -6.54 -5.53
N ARG A 70 -1.28 -7.74 -5.41
CA ARG A 70 -2.00 -8.99 -5.66
C ARG A 70 -3.15 -9.19 -4.68
N ALA A 71 -2.96 -8.91 -3.40
CA ALA A 71 -4.00 -9.04 -2.38
C ALA A 71 -5.19 -8.09 -2.67
N VAL A 72 -4.91 -6.81 -2.92
CA VAL A 72 -5.94 -5.81 -3.25
C VAL A 72 -6.67 -6.19 -4.53
N MET A 73 -5.93 -6.46 -5.60
CA MET A 73 -6.54 -6.75 -6.91
C MET A 73 -7.36 -8.04 -6.89
N THR A 74 -6.96 -9.03 -6.10
CA THR A 74 -7.74 -10.27 -5.92
C THR A 74 -9.03 -10.00 -5.14
N ALA A 75 -8.97 -9.21 -4.05
CA ALA A 75 -10.14 -8.87 -3.25
C ALA A 75 -11.15 -8.00 -4.01
N GLU A 76 -10.67 -7.10 -4.86
CA GLU A 76 -11.49 -6.20 -5.69
C GLU A 76 -12.33 -6.91 -6.75
N VAL A 77 -12.05 -8.18 -7.06
CA VAL A 77 -12.90 -9.00 -7.93
C VAL A 77 -14.19 -9.42 -7.19
N SER A 78 -14.15 -9.48 -5.86
CA SER A 78 -15.30 -9.85 -5.05
C SER A 78 -16.27 -8.67 -4.86
N PRO A 79 -17.57 -8.93 -4.62
CA PRO A 79 -18.54 -7.87 -4.33
C PRO A 79 -18.22 -7.04 -3.07
N GLU A 80 -17.49 -7.60 -2.11
CA GLU A 80 -17.08 -6.89 -0.89
C GLU A 80 -15.86 -5.99 -1.11
N GLY A 81 -15.08 -6.22 -2.17
CA GLY A 81 -13.84 -5.49 -2.45
C GLY A 81 -12.75 -5.68 -1.40
N TYR A 82 -11.71 -4.86 -1.47
CA TYR A 82 -10.67 -4.83 -0.44
C TYR A 82 -11.10 -3.97 0.75
N ARG A 83 -11.21 -4.59 1.93
CA ARG A 83 -11.72 -3.98 3.17
C ARG A 83 -10.65 -3.54 4.16
N GLY A 84 -9.37 -3.79 3.86
CA GLY A 84 -8.25 -3.45 4.75
C GLY A 84 -8.03 -1.94 4.96
N ALA A 85 -8.76 -1.09 4.24
CA ALA A 85 -8.77 0.37 4.41
C ALA A 85 -10.15 0.92 4.83
N ASP A 86 -11.10 0.04 5.20
CA ASP A 86 -12.42 0.47 5.65
C ASP A 86 -12.29 1.18 7.00
N ILE A 87 -12.86 2.38 7.08
CA ILE A 87 -12.97 3.11 8.35
C ILE A 87 -14.31 2.75 8.98
N SER A 88 -14.27 2.04 10.11
CA SER A 88 -15.46 1.84 10.93
C SER A 88 -15.71 3.08 11.78
N LEU A 89 -16.81 3.79 11.50
CA LEU A 89 -17.30 4.85 12.36
C LEU A 89 -18.20 4.20 13.41
N ASP A 90 -17.74 4.12 14.65
CA ASP A 90 -18.52 3.55 15.77
C ASP A 90 -19.62 4.50 16.27
N GLY A 91 -19.83 5.63 15.57
CA GLY A 91 -20.77 6.68 15.92
C GLY A 91 -20.34 7.54 17.11
N LYS A 92 -19.15 7.29 17.69
CA LYS A 92 -18.62 8.07 18.80
C LYS A 92 -17.64 9.13 18.26
N PRO A 93 -17.64 10.33 18.85
CA PRO A 93 -16.66 11.34 18.50
C PRO A 93 -15.23 10.84 18.81
N PRO A 94 -14.25 11.04 17.92
CA PRO A 94 -12.87 10.64 18.16
C PRO A 94 -12.34 11.38 19.39
N THR A 95 -11.85 10.62 20.38
CA THR A 95 -11.26 11.20 21.59
C THR A 95 -9.77 11.37 21.35
N ILE A 96 -9.30 12.61 21.17
CA ILE A 96 -7.88 12.91 21.06
C ILE A 96 -7.36 13.20 22.47
N GLU A 97 -6.59 12.26 23.03
CA GLU A 97 -5.87 12.50 24.28
C GLU A 97 -4.57 13.25 24.00
N VAL A 98 -4.51 14.52 24.41
CA VAL A 98 -3.26 15.29 24.41
C VAL A 98 -2.53 14.98 25.72
N LYS A 99 -1.42 14.26 25.64
CA LYS A 99 -0.52 14.06 26.80
C LYS A 99 0.32 15.32 26.98
N SER A 100 0.17 15.97 28.13
CA SER A 100 1.03 17.03 28.65
C SER A 100 2.30 16.47 29.29
#